data_AF-A0A7R9YXB8-F1
#
_entry.id   AF-A0A7R9YXB8-F1
#
_cell.length_a   1.000
_cell.length_b   1.000
_cell.length_c   1.000
_cell.angle_alpha   90.00
_cell.angle_beta   90.00
_cell.angle_gamma   90.00
#
_symmetry.space_group_name_H-M   'P 1'
#
loop_
_entity.id
_entity.type
_entity.pdbx_description
1 polymer ?
#
loop_
_entity_poly.entity_id
_entity_poly.type
_entity_poly.pdbx_seq_one_letter_code
_entity_poly.pdbx_strand_id
1 'polypeptide(L)'
;ELRREARRLEGELDVKLAAYNKLSSSYETSYGGGDSAEQLSQTKAMEIESLLSRLSDTNDEMGYIVGGSHDARSHLLARHRDILQDYTQEFRRLNASLSVARDRVALLRDARAEGGSASPSGGAL
;
A
#
# COMPACT_ATOMS: atom_id res chain seq x y z
N GLU A 1 10.23 1.74 26.61
CA GLU A 1 10.43 2.31 25.27
C GLU A 1 9.80 1.53 24.13
N LEU A 2 10.13 0.24 23.87
CA LEU A 2 9.61 -0.49 22.70
C LEU A 2 8.08 -0.47 22.50
N ARG A 3 7.28 -0.58 23.57
CA ARG A 3 5.81 -0.49 23.48
C ARG A 3 5.31 0.86 23.00
N ARG A 4 6.02 1.93 23.36
CA ARG A 4 5.68 3.29 22.92
C ARG A 4 6.02 3.44 21.44
N GLU A 5 7.14 2.88 21.02
CA GLU A 5 7.57 2.86 19.62
C GLU A 5 6.63 2.06 18.73
N ALA A 6 6.22 0.85 19.15
CA ALA A 6 5.22 0.06 18.41
C ALA A 6 3.93 0.84 18.20
N ARG A 7 3.36 1.45 19.25
CA ARG A 7 2.16 2.29 19.11
C ARG A 7 2.34 3.50 18.20
N ARG A 8 3.55 4.09 18.18
CA ARG A 8 3.86 5.20 17.26
C ARG A 8 3.87 4.71 15.81
N LEU A 9 4.51 3.56 15.55
CA LEU A 9 4.57 2.94 14.24
C LEU A 9 3.18 2.50 13.74
N GLU A 10 2.34 1.93 14.62
CA GLU A 10 0.95 1.59 14.33
C GLU A 10 0.14 2.82 13.89
N GLY A 11 0.23 3.93 14.63
CA GLY A 11 -0.46 5.17 14.27
C GLY A 11 0.04 5.78 12.96
N GLU A 12 1.33 5.64 12.64
CA GLU A 12 1.86 6.05 11.34
C GLU A 12 1.36 5.14 10.21
N LEU A 13 1.30 3.83 10.44
CA LEU A 13 0.73 2.87 9.48
C LEU A 13 -0.73 3.19 9.16
N ASP A 14 -1.57 3.48 10.16
CA ASP A 14 -2.97 3.89 9.94
C ASP A 14 -3.08 5.06 8.96
N VAL A 15 -2.30 6.12 9.21
CA VAL A 15 -2.33 7.33 8.38
C VAL A 15 -1.84 7.04 6.96
N LYS A 16 -0.76 6.26 6.82
CA LYS A 16 -0.15 5.96 5.52
C LYS A 16 -1.01 5.01 4.70
N LEU A 17 -1.60 3.98 5.31
CA LEU A 17 -2.52 3.05 4.64
C LEU A 17 -3.78 3.77 4.19
N ALA A 18 -4.35 4.66 5.01
CA ALA A 18 -5.50 5.47 4.60
C ALA A 18 -5.18 6.37 3.41
N ALA A 19 -4.01 7.01 3.39
CA ALA A 19 -3.56 7.82 2.26
C ALA A 19 -3.30 7.00 1.00
N TYR A 20 -2.72 5.80 1.16
CA TYR A 20 -2.43 4.88 0.06
C TYR A 20 -3.72 4.31 -0.56
N ASN A 21 -4.72 3.97 0.27
CA ASN A 21 -6.03 3.53 -0.19
C ASN A 21 -6.73 4.63 -1.03
N LYS A 22 -6.70 5.89 -0.55
CA LYS A 22 -7.22 7.03 -1.31
C LYS A 22 -6.52 7.20 -2.67
N LEU A 23 -5.21 6.98 -2.71
CA LEU A 23 -4.45 7.03 -3.97
C LEU A 23 -4.93 5.94 -4.93
N SER A 24 -5.20 4.73 -4.45
CA SER A 24 -5.77 3.64 -5.26
C SER A 24 -7.12 4.02 -5.86
N SER A 25 -8.05 4.57 -5.07
CA SER A 25 -9.38 4.97 -5.57
C SER A 25 -9.31 6.13 -6.57
N SER A 26 -8.41 7.10 -6.33
CA SER A 26 -8.19 8.23 -7.24
C SER A 26 -7.56 7.81 -8.57
N TYR A 27 -6.80 6.70 -8.59
CA TYR A 27 -6.17 6.19 -9.81
C TYR A 27 -7.21 5.80 -10.86
N GLU A 28 -8.33 5.19 -10.44
CA GLU A 28 -9.44 4.82 -11.33
C GLU A 28 -10.26 6.02 -11.81
N THR A 29 -10.37 7.07 -10.98
CA THR A 29 -11.28 8.20 -11.25
C THR A 29 -10.67 9.24 -12.20
N SER A 30 -9.37 9.51 -12.08
CA SER A 30 -8.75 10.65 -12.76
C SER A 30 -8.18 10.35 -14.16
N TYR A 31 -8.33 9.15 -14.71
CA TYR A 31 -7.72 8.73 -16.00
C TYR A 31 -6.25 9.17 -16.16
N GLY A 32 -5.56 9.32 -15.03
CA GLY A 32 -4.32 10.08 -14.89
C GLY A 32 -3.19 9.20 -14.37
N GLY A 33 -3.08 7.99 -14.92
CA GLY A 33 -1.92 7.12 -14.77
C GLY A 33 -0.74 7.68 -15.57
N GLY A 34 -0.24 8.84 -15.15
CA GLY A 34 1.02 9.39 -15.61
C GLY A 34 2.17 8.88 -14.73
N ASP A 35 3.39 8.96 -15.26
CA ASP A 35 4.64 8.57 -14.59
C ASP A 35 4.74 9.12 -13.15
N SER A 36 4.27 10.35 -12.94
CA SER A 36 4.25 10.99 -11.62
C SER A 36 3.33 10.29 -10.59
N ALA A 37 2.17 9.78 -11.00
CA ALA A 37 1.26 9.05 -10.11
C ALA A 37 1.81 7.66 -9.75
N GLU A 38 2.53 7.04 -10.68
CA GLU A 38 3.23 5.78 -10.48
C GLU A 38 4.41 5.93 -9.51
N GLN A 39 5.26 6.94 -9.71
CA GLN A 39 6.34 7.29 -8.79
C GLN A 39 5.82 7.61 -7.38
N LEU A 40 4.72 8.37 -7.28
CA LEU A 40 4.12 8.70 -5.99
C LEU A 40 3.61 7.44 -5.27
N SER A 41 2.92 6.56 -5.98
CA SER A 41 2.42 5.31 -5.39
C SER A 41 3.55 4.37 -4.99
N GLN A 42 4.62 4.26 -5.79
CA GLN A 42 5.81 3.50 -5.42
C GLN A 42 6.48 4.07 -4.17
N THR A 43 6.64 5.38 -4.09
CA THR A 43 7.21 6.07 -2.92
C THR A 43 6.39 5.80 -1.65
N LYS A 44 5.06 5.87 -1.75
CA LYS A 44 4.15 5.57 -0.63
C LYS A 44 4.22 4.10 -0.21
N ALA A 45 4.32 3.18 -1.17
CA ALA A 45 4.48 1.76 -0.89
C ALA A 45 5.78 1.48 -0.12
N MET A 46 6.91 2.02 -0.57
CA MET A 46 8.21 1.87 0.12
C MET A 46 8.18 2.43 1.55
N GLU A 47 7.50 3.54 1.77
CA GLU A 47 7.34 4.13 3.10
C GLU A 47 6.56 3.19 4.04
N ILE A 48 5.48 2.56 3.55
CA ILE A 48 4.69 1.59 4.32
C ILE A 48 5.51 0.32 4.60
N GLU A 49 6.23 -0.20 3.61
CA GLU A 49 7.11 -1.37 3.77
C GLU A 49 8.18 -1.13 4.84
N SER A 50 8.79 0.07 4.85
CA SER A 50 9.75 0.47 5.87
C SER A 50 9.14 0.50 7.27
N LEU A 51 7.92 1.05 7.41
CA LEU A 51 7.21 1.07 8.69
C LEU A 51 6.84 -0.35 9.17
N LEU A 52 6.37 -1.21 8.27
CA LEU A 52 6.06 -2.61 8.58
C LEU A 52 7.31 -3.38 9.04
N SER A 53 8.45 -3.19 8.36
CA SER A 53 9.72 -3.79 8.74
C SER A 53 10.14 -3.35 10.14
N ARG A 54 10.11 -2.04 10.41
CA ARG A 54 10.48 -1.50 11.73
C ARG A 54 9.55 -1.98 12.85
N LEU A 55 8.26 -2.15 12.57
CA LEU A 55 7.32 -2.69 13.55
C LEU A 55 7.58 -4.18 13.81
N SER A 56 7.94 -4.95 12.78
CA SER A 56 8.42 -6.33 12.93
C SER A 56 9.66 -6.39 13.81
N ASP A 57 10.68 -5.59 13.53
CA ASP A 57 11.93 -5.55 14.31
C ASP A 57 11.65 -5.20 15.78
N THR A 58 10.78 -4.22 16.00
CA THR A 58 10.35 -3.80 17.35
C THR A 58 9.62 -4.94 18.09
N ASN A 59 8.77 -5.68 17.39
CA ASN A 59 8.04 -6.83 17.95
C ASN A 59 8.99 -7.99 18.28
N ASP A 60 9.99 -8.23 17.44
CA ASP A 60 11.00 -9.26 17.68
C ASP A 60 11.86 -8.90 18.90
N GLU A 61 12.30 -7.65 19.01
CA GLU A 61 13.03 -7.14 20.19
C GLU A 61 12.20 -7.28 21.48
N MET A 62 10.90 -6.97 21.42
CA MET A 62 9.99 -7.23 22.53
C MET A 62 9.91 -8.73 22.87
N GLY A 63 9.93 -9.60 21.86
CA GLY A 63 9.96 -11.06 22.04
C GLY A 63 11.17 -11.55 22.81
N TYR A 64 12.37 -11.04 22.49
CA TYR A 64 13.60 -11.39 23.21
C TYR A 64 13.53 -10.99 24.69
N ILE A 65 12.93 -9.84 25.01
CA ILE A 65 12.81 -9.36 26.40
C ILE A 65 11.75 -10.14 27.19
N VAL A 66 10.70 -10.62 26.51
CA VAL A 66 9.58 -11.35 27.15
C VAL A 66 9.88 -12.85 27.31
N GLY A 67 10.90 -13.37 26.62
CA GLY A 67 11.30 -14.78 26.63
C GLY A 67 11.56 -15.35 28.03
N GLY A 68 10.54 -15.99 28.61
CA GLY A 68 10.63 -16.75 29.86
C GLY A 68 9.41 -16.67 30.79
N SER A 69 8.50 -15.71 30.62
CA SER A 69 7.37 -15.52 31.55
C SER A 69 5.99 -15.53 30.88
N HIS A 70 5.05 -16.29 31.45
CA HIS A 70 3.64 -16.37 31.03
C HIS A 70 2.80 -15.23 31.66
N ASP A 71 3.27 -14.00 31.53
CA ASP A 71 2.66 -12.81 32.13
C ASP A 71 1.88 -11.97 31.12
N ALA A 72 1.14 -10.96 31.59
CA ALA A 72 0.48 -9.95 30.75
C ALA A 72 1.35 -9.33 29.63
N ARG A 73 2.68 -9.43 29.74
CA ARG A 73 3.63 -8.98 28.71
C ARG A 73 3.62 -9.87 27.46
N SER A 74 3.39 -11.18 27.59
CA SER A 74 3.28 -12.11 26.46
C SER A 74 1.99 -11.88 25.68
N HIS A 75 0.88 -11.66 26.38
CA HIS A 75 -0.41 -11.30 25.76
C HIS A 75 -0.33 -9.99 24.98
N LEU A 76 0.32 -8.98 25.54
CA LEU A 76 0.51 -7.70 24.84
C LEU A 76 1.36 -7.87 23.58
N LEU A 77 2.44 -8.65 23.65
CA LEU A 77 3.26 -8.93 22.47
C LEU A 77 2.47 -9.69 21.40
N ALA A 78 1.67 -10.69 21.79
CA ALA A 78 0.79 -11.40 20.87
C ALA A 78 -0.14 -10.41 20.14
N ARG A 79 -0.73 -9.46 20.87
CA ARG A 79 -1.57 -8.42 20.28
C ARG A 79 -0.83 -7.55 19.26
N HIS A 80 0.41 -7.13 19.56
CA HIS A 80 1.21 -6.36 18.60
C HIS A 80 1.56 -7.16 17.34
N ARG A 81 1.75 -8.48 17.45
CA ARG A 81 1.96 -9.36 16.30
C ARG A 81 0.70 -9.49 15.45
N ASP A 82 -0.47 -9.63 16.08
CA ASP A 82 -1.76 -9.66 15.37
C ASP A 82 -1.98 -8.35 14.59
N ILE A 83 -1.74 -7.20 15.23
CA ILE A 83 -1.87 -5.88 14.61
C ILE A 83 -0.92 -5.73 13.40
N LEU A 84 0.35 -6.13 13.55
CA LEU A 84 1.31 -6.14 12.44
C LEU A 84 0.80 -7.01 11.28
N GLN A 85 0.23 -8.18 11.59
CA GLN A 85 -0.30 -9.09 10.59
C GLN A 85 -1.51 -8.49 9.85
N ASP A 86 -2.38 -7.78 10.56
CA ASP A 86 -3.53 -7.08 9.99
C ASP A 86 -3.06 -5.97 9.02
N TYR A 87 -2.11 -5.13 9.43
CA TYR A 87 -1.54 -4.10 8.56
C TYR A 87 -0.84 -4.68 7.33
N THR A 88 -0.10 -5.78 7.51
CA THR A 88 0.57 -6.46 6.38
C THR A 88 -0.45 -6.98 5.37
N GLN A 89 -1.55 -7.56 5.84
CA GLN A 89 -2.62 -8.06 4.98
C GLN A 89 -3.36 -6.92 4.28
N GLU A 90 -3.67 -5.85 5.00
CA GLU A 90 -4.28 -4.66 4.41
C GLU A 90 -3.40 -4.05 3.32
N PHE A 91 -2.12 -3.85 3.60
CA PHE A 91 -1.17 -3.31 2.61
C PHE A 91 -1.13 -4.16 1.33
N ARG A 92 -1.04 -5.49 1.47
CA ARG A 92 -1.08 -6.42 0.32
C ARG A 92 -2.36 -6.29 -0.49
N ARG A 93 -3.51 -6.17 0.18
CA ARG A 93 -4.82 -5.99 -0.45
C ARG A 93 -4.88 -4.67 -1.24
N LEU A 94 -4.41 -3.58 -0.64
CA LEU A 94 -4.36 -2.26 -1.28
C LEU A 94 -3.42 -2.26 -2.48
N ASN A 95 -2.25 -2.89 -2.37
CA ASN A 95 -1.28 -2.97 -3.47
C ASN A 95 -1.85 -3.79 -4.65
N ALA A 96 -2.53 -4.91 -4.38
CA ALA A 96 -3.23 -5.67 -5.39
C ALA A 96 -4.36 -4.85 -6.06
N SER A 97 -5.15 -4.12 -5.28
CA SER A 97 -6.20 -3.24 -5.79
C SER A 97 -5.64 -2.15 -6.71
N LEU A 98 -4.51 -1.54 -6.32
CA LEU A 98 -3.85 -0.52 -7.12
C LEU A 98 -3.27 -1.10 -8.42
N SER A 99 -2.72 -2.31 -8.39
CA SER A 99 -2.26 -3.01 -9.60
C SER A 99 -3.40 -3.22 -10.59
N VAL A 100 -4.55 -3.72 -10.12
CA VAL A 100 -5.73 -3.91 -10.97
C VAL A 100 -6.22 -2.58 -11.56
N ALA A 101 -6.24 -1.51 -10.75
CA ALA A 101 -6.59 -0.17 -11.23
C ALA A 101 -5.63 0.32 -12.32
N ARG A 102 -4.33 0.09 -12.17
CA ARG A 102 -3.30 0.43 -13.17
C ARG A 102 -3.52 -0.31 -14.48
N ASP A 103 -3.75 -1.62 -14.42
CA ASP A 103 -3.97 -2.46 -15.60
C ASP A 103 -5.20 -1.98 -16.37
N ARG A 104 -6.29 -1.63 -15.67
CA ARG A 104 -7.50 -1.05 -16.29
C ARG A 104 -7.22 0.27 -17.02
N VAL A 105 -6.48 1.18 -16.38
CA VAL A 105 -6.13 2.47 -16.99
C VAL A 105 -5.21 2.27 -18.21
N ALA A 106 -4.26 1.33 -18.15
CA ALA A 106 -3.38 1.00 -19.26
C ALA A 106 -4.15 0.48 -20.47
N LEU A 107 -5.10 -0.45 -20.27
CA LEU A 107 -5.96 -0.98 -21.33
C LEU A 107 -6.85 0.09 -21.98
N LEU A 108 -7.43 1.00 -21.17
CA LEU A 108 -8.26 2.10 -21.69
C LEU A 108 -7.43 3.11 -22.50
N ARG A 109 -6.17 3.34 -22.11
CA ARG A 109 -5.24 4.18 -22.86
C ARG A 109 -4.89 3.58 -24.22
N ASP A 110 -4.63 2.28 -24.24
CA ASP A 110 -4.30 1.53 -25.45
C ASP A 110 -5.48 1.49 -26.45
N ALA A 111 -6.68 1.17 -25.97
CA ALA A 111 -7.90 1.18 -26.78
C ALA A 111 -8.18 2.54 -27.44
N ARG A 112 -7.85 3.65 -26.76
CA ARG A 112 -8.00 5.00 -27.32
C ARG A 112 -6.93 5.32 -28.37
N ALA A 113 -5.71 4.80 -28.22
CA ALA A 113 -4.64 4.97 -29.19
C ALA A 113 -4.97 4.26 -30.52
N GLU A 114 -5.49 3.04 -30.45
CA GLU A 114 -5.89 2.25 -31.62
C GLU A 114 -7.12 2.86 -32.35
N GLY A 115 -8.12 3.34 -31.61
CA GLY A 115 -9.34 3.94 -32.18
C GLY A 115 -9.15 5.34 -32.81
N GLY A 116 -7.98 5.96 -32.66
CA GLY A 116 -7.66 7.29 -33.20
C GLY A 116 -7.09 7.31 -34.62
N SER A 117 -6.89 6.14 -35.26
CA SER A 117 -6.20 6.02 -36.55
C SER A 117 -7.12 5.91 -37.78
N ALA A 118 -8.46 5.94 -37.60
CA ALA A 118 -9.39 5.94 -38.73
C ALA A 118 -9.54 7.36 -39.32
N SER A 119 -8.56 7.81 -40.10
CA SER A 119 -8.80 8.88 -41.09
C SER A 119 -9.74 8.32 -42.17
N PRO A 120 -10.92 8.91 -42.42
CA PRO A 120 -11.65 8.66 -43.66
C PRO A 120 -10.91 9.37 -44.79
N SER A 121 -9.88 8.73 -45.34
CA SER A 121 -9.36 9.07 -46.66
C SER A 121 -10.34 8.52 -47.70
N GLY A 122 -11.33 9.31 -48.08
CA GLY A 122 -12.23 9.05 -49.21
C GLY A 122 -13.30 10.14 -49.29
N GLY A 123 -13.50 10.88 -50.36
CA GLY A 123 -13.02 10.70 -51.72
C GLY A 123 -12.76 12.04 -52.43
N ALA A 124 -11.86 11.94 -53.39
CA ALA A 124 -11.69 12.89 -54.46
C ALA A 124 -12.87 12.82 -55.44
N LEU A 125 -13.00 13.92 -56.20
CA LEU A 125 -13.79 14.16 -57.42
C LEU A 125 -15.20 14.71 -57.21
#